data_AF-A0A850DKL6-F1
#
_entry.id   AF-A0A850DKL6-F1
#
_cell.length_a   1.000
_cell.length_b   1.000
_cell.length_c   1.000
_cell.angle_alpha   90.00
_cell.angle_beta   90.00
_cell.angle_gamma   90.00
#
_symmetry.space_group_name_H-M   'P 1'
#
loop_
_entity.id
_entity.type
_entity.pdbx_description
1 polymer ?
#
loop_
_entity_poly.entity_id
_entity_poly.type
_entity_poly.pdbx_seq_one_letter_code
_entity_poly.pdbx_strand_id
1 'polypeptide(L)'
;FARDPRVALVVDLEEPPYGFVQVQGTVTLSQDLDELVRTATDIGRRYMGPDRAEEFGKRNGVPGELVVRLQVAKVLTQFNATE
;
A
#
# COMPACT_ATOMS: atom_id res chain seq x y z
N PHE A 1 0.67 -6.96 12.42
CA PHE A 1 -0.37 -7.86 11.85
C PHE A 1 -0.34 -9.29 12.41
N ALA A 2 0.80 -9.83 12.88
CA ALA A 2 0.89 -11.25 13.29
C ALA A 2 -0.02 -11.67 14.47
N ARG A 3 -0.44 -10.73 15.33
CA ARG A 3 -1.37 -11.00 16.44
C ARG A 3 -2.82 -10.64 16.11
N ASP A 4 -2.99 -9.62 15.28
CA ASP A 4 -4.29 -9.13 14.82
C ASP A 4 -4.11 -8.63 13.38
N PRO A 5 -4.78 -9.25 12.40
CA PRO A 5 -4.62 -8.89 11.00
C PRO A 5 -5.48 -7.68 10.61
N ARG A 6 -6.34 -7.17 11.49
CA ARG A 6 -7.24 -6.05 11.18
C ARG A 6 -6.47 -4.75 11.03
N VAL A 7 -6.80 -3.98 10.00
CA VAL A 7 -6.17 -2.70 9.69
C VAL A 7 -7.19 -1.66 9.22
N ALA A 8 -6.83 -0.39 9.36
CA ALA A 8 -7.44 0.73 8.64
C ALA A 8 -6.32 1.51 7.92
N LEU A 9 -6.38 1.58 6.59
CA LEU A 9 -5.52 2.39 5.75
C LEU A 9 -6.26 3.69 5.42
N VAL A 10 -5.62 4.84 5.61
CA VAL A 10 -6.19 6.15 5.26
C VAL A 10 -5.32 6.81 4.21
N VAL A 11 -5.96 7.40 3.21
CA VAL A 11 -5.36 8.36 2.28
C VAL A 11 -6.16 9.63 2.37
N ASP A 12 -5.52 10.74 2.69
CA ASP A 12 -6.15 12.03 2.94
C ASP A 12 -5.57 13.16 2.07
N LEU A 13 -6.33 14.25 1.99
CA LEU A 13 -5.89 15.53 1.46
C LEU A 13 -5.36 16.36 2.62
N GLU A 14 -4.13 16.84 2.50
CA GLU A 14 -3.44 17.61 3.53
C GLU A 14 -3.96 19.05 3.65
N GLU A 15 -4.81 19.50 2.72
CA GLU A 15 -5.32 20.88 2.63
C GLU A 15 -6.86 20.95 2.49
N PRO A 16 -7.49 22.06 2.92
CA PRO A 16 -8.93 22.30 2.74
C PRO A 16 -9.39 22.31 1.27
N PRO A 17 -10.63 21.86 0.96
CA PRO A 17 -11.56 21.21 1.88
C PRO A 17 -11.06 19.79 2.21
N TYR A 18 -10.79 19.53 3.50
CA TYR A 18 -10.13 18.29 3.89
C TYR A 18 -10.97 17.10 3.44
N GLY A 19 -10.30 16.04 3.01
CA GLY A 19 -10.97 14.82 2.59
C GLY A 19 -10.12 13.59 2.90
N PHE A 20 -10.76 12.45 3.04
CA PHE A 20 -10.09 11.17 3.21
C PHE A 20 -10.89 10.01 2.62
N VAL A 21 -10.16 8.96 2.27
CA VAL A 21 -10.67 7.62 2.03
C VAL A 21 -10.02 6.70 3.06
N GLN A 22 -10.83 6.03 3.87
CA GLN A 22 -10.38 4.99 4.78
C GLN A 22 -10.83 3.63 4.28
N VAL A 23 -9.88 2.70 4.20
CA VAL A 23 -10.11 1.31 3.82
C VAL A 23 -9.82 0.43 5.04
N GLN A 24 -10.84 -0.25 5.54
CA GLN A 24 -10.74 -1.20 6.64
C GLN A 24 -10.78 -2.63 6.11
N GLY A 25 -10.05 -3.53 6.77
CA GLY A 25 -9.99 -4.92 6.34
C GLY A 25 -9.03 -5.76 7.18
N THR A 26 -8.65 -6.91 6.65
CA THR A 26 -7.60 -7.78 7.21
C THR A 26 -6.44 -7.91 6.23
N VAL A 27 -5.23 -8.11 6.72
CA VAL A 27 -4.06 -8.29 5.85
C VAL A 27 -3.48 -9.70 5.90
N THR A 28 -2.92 -10.11 4.76
CA THR A 28 -1.97 -11.23 4.67
C THR A 28 -0.58 -10.68 4.39
N LEU A 29 0.44 -11.37 4.89
CA LEU A 29 1.85 -11.00 4.71
C LEU A 29 2.56 -12.03 3.83
N SER A 30 3.47 -11.56 2.99
CA SER A 30 4.40 -12.42 2.25
C SER A 30 5.83 -11.91 2.37
N GLN A 31 6.76 -12.85 2.56
CA GLN A 31 8.21 -12.66 2.54
C GLN A 31 8.85 -13.36 1.32
N ASP A 32 8.03 -13.88 0.40
CA ASP A 32 8.52 -14.54 -0.81
C ASP A 32 9.28 -13.53 -1.67
N LEU A 33 10.55 -13.83 -1.97
CA LEU A 33 11.44 -12.89 -2.65
C LEU A 33 10.97 -12.56 -4.08
N ASP A 34 10.40 -13.53 -4.79
CA ASP A 34 9.91 -13.31 -6.15
C ASP A 34 8.65 -12.41 -6.13
N GLU A 35 7.78 -12.60 -5.14
CA GLU A 35 6.65 -11.72 -4.89
C GLU A 35 7.05 -10.30 -4.46
N LEU A 36 8.09 -10.17 -3.63
CA LEU A 36 8.64 -8.88 -3.23
C LEU A 36 9.18 -8.10 -4.43
N VAL A 37 10.07 -8.72 -5.24
CA VAL A 37 10.65 -8.09 -6.43
C VAL A 37 9.57 -7.72 -7.44
N ARG A 38 8.61 -8.62 -7.71
CA ARG A 38 7.50 -8.35 -8.63
C ARG A 38 6.66 -7.16 -8.17
N THR A 39 6.24 -7.17 -6.90
CA THR A 39 5.40 -6.11 -6.33
C THR A 39 6.13 -4.76 -6.31
N ALA A 40 7.39 -4.75 -5.88
CA ALA A 40 8.22 -3.53 -5.89
C ALA A 40 8.44 -3.02 -7.32
N THR A 41 8.62 -3.90 -8.31
CA THR A 41 8.75 -3.51 -9.73
C THR A 41 7.48 -2.85 -10.24
N ASP A 42 6.31 -3.41 -9.92
CA ASP A 42 5.02 -2.85 -10.35
C ASP A 42 4.76 -1.48 -9.72
N ILE A 43 5.09 -1.30 -8.44
CA ILE A 43 5.06 -0.01 -7.75
C ILE A 43 6.06 0.96 -8.39
N GLY A 44 7.30 0.51 -8.63
CA GLY A 44 8.33 1.29 -9.30
C GLY A 44 7.88 1.78 -10.68
N ARG A 45 7.22 0.93 -11.47
CA ARG A 45 6.66 1.32 -12.78
C ARG A 45 5.65 2.47 -12.66
N ARG A 46 4.81 2.45 -11.62
CA ARG A 46 3.77 3.46 -11.39
C ARG A 46 4.31 4.81 -10.93
N TYR A 47 5.38 4.83 -10.13
CA TYR A 47 5.86 6.05 -9.47
C TYR A 47 7.22 6.55 -9.99
N MET A 48 8.08 5.66 -10.46
CA MET A 48 9.42 5.98 -10.99
C MET A 48 9.49 5.92 -12.51
N GLY A 49 8.47 5.35 -13.17
CA GLY A 49 8.40 5.14 -14.61
C GLY A 49 8.93 3.76 -15.06
N PRO A 50 8.62 3.33 -16.29
CA PRO A 50 8.96 2.00 -16.78
C PRO A 50 10.47 1.74 -16.83
N ASP A 51 11.26 2.75 -17.22
CA ASP A 51 12.71 2.63 -17.39
C ASP A 51 13.46 2.33 -16.08
N ARG A 52 12.87 2.71 -14.93
CA ARG A 52 13.46 2.50 -13.60
C ARG A 52 12.78 1.42 -12.78
N ALA A 53 11.74 0.77 -13.33
CA ALA A 53 10.91 -0.18 -12.60
C ALA A 53 11.72 -1.38 -12.11
N GLU A 54 12.57 -1.96 -12.96
CA GLU A 54 13.35 -3.16 -12.64
C GLU A 54 14.47 -2.87 -11.62
N GLU A 55 15.17 -1.74 -11.78
CA GLU A 55 16.15 -1.24 -10.81
C GLU A 55 15.50 -1.07 -9.42
N PHE A 56 14.34 -0.41 -9.39
CA PHE A 56 13.57 -0.18 -8.17
C PHE A 56 13.11 -1.51 -7.55
N GLY A 57 12.63 -2.45 -8.36
CA GLY A 57 12.19 -3.77 -7.91
C GLY A 57 13.30 -4.56 -7.24
N LYS A 58 14.46 -4.68 -7.88
CA LYS A 58 15.62 -5.43 -7.34
C LYS A 58 16.18 -4.78 -6.07
N ARG A 59 16.15 -3.45 -5.99
CA ARG A 59 16.66 -2.71 -4.82
C ARG A 59 15.77 -2.89 -3.59
N ASN A 60 14.45 -2.93 -3.77
CA ASN A 60 13.49 -2.93 -2.65
C ASN A 60 12.88 -4.31 -2.38
N GLY A 61 13.02 -5.29 -3.28
CA GLY A 61 12.54 -6.66 -3.08
C GLY A 61 13.58 -7.57 -2.43
N VAL A 62 14.06 -7.23 -1.24
CA VAL A 62 15.19 -7.90 -0.56
C VAL A 62 14.75 -8.64 0.71
N PRO A 63 15.54 -9.60 1.23
CA PRO A 63 15.23 -10.26 2.50
C PRO A 63 15.03 -9.27 3.65
N GLY A 64 13.99 -9.49 4.46
CA GLY A 64 13.59 -8.61 5.56
C GLY A 64 12.40 -7.70 5.23
N GLU A 65 12.08 -7.54 3.95
CA GLU A 65 10.92 -6.78 3.48
C GLU A 65 9.63 -7.62 3.46
N LEU A 66 8.48 -6.93 3.35
CA LEU A 66 7.16 -7.56 3.35
C LEU A 66 6.26 -7.01 2.26
N VAL A 67 5.57 -7.91 1.54
CA VAL A 67 4.33 -7.55 0.84
C VAL A 67 3.17 -7.68 1.82
N VAL A 68 2.42 -6.59 2.00
CA VAL A 68 1.20 -6.56 2.80
C VAL A 68 0.00 -6.45 1.87
N ARG A 69 -0.86 -7.48 1.84
CA ARG A 69 -2.07 -7.49 0.99
C ARG A 69 -3.31 -7.28 1.85
N LEU A 70 -3.97 -6.15 1.65
CA LEU A 70 -5.22 -5.81 2.35
C LEU A 70 -6.42 -6.43 1.61
N GLN A 71 -7.18 -7.25 2.33
CA GLN A 71 -8.50 -7.73 1.93
C GLN A 71 -9.54 -6.74 2.45
N VAL A 72 -10.17 -6.00 1.54
CA VAL A 72 -11.09 -4.90 1.87
C VAL A 72 -12.37 -5.46 2.46
N ALA A 73 -12.74 -4.99 3.65
CA ALA A 73 -14.02 -5.29 4.29
C ALA A 73 -14.98 -4.09 4.26
N LYS A 74 -14.43 -2.88 4.35
CA LYS A 74 -15.23 -1.64 4.39
C LYS A 74 -14.44 -0.46 3.85
N VAL A 75 -15.11 0.43 3.14
CA VAL A 75 -14.57 1.71 2.68
C VAL A 75 -15.42 2.83 3.26
N LEU A 76 -14.77 3.85 3.84
CA LEU A 76 -15.38 5.08 4.34
C LEU A 76 -14.76 6.25 3.59
N THR A 77 -15.58 7.26 3.28
CA THR A 77 -15.14 8.44 2.52
C THR A 77 -15.75 9.70 3.13
N GLN A 78 -14.98 10.77 3.20
CA GLN A 78 -15.46 12.13 3.46
C GLN A 78 -14.63 13.09 2.61
N PHE A 79 -15.27 14.05 1.93
CA PHE A 79 -14.58 14.98 1.01
C PHE A 79 -14.73 16.46 1.42
N ASN A 80 -15.45 16.72 2.50
CA ASN A 80 -15.48 18.01 3.19
C ASN A 80 -15.54 17.77 4.70
N ALA A 81 -14.44 17.33 5.29
CA ALA A 81 -14.34 16.99 6.72
C ALA A 81 -14.29 18.23 7.65
N THR A 82 -14.56 19.40 7.10
CA THR A 82 -14.64 20.69 7.81
C THR A 82 -16.08 21.12 8.10
N GLU A 83 -17.06 20.47 7.49
CA GLU A 83 -18.50 20.72 7.69
C GLU A 83 -19.15 19.65 8.59
#